data_AF-A0A0P9MLQ2-F1
#
_entry.id   AF-A0A0P9MLQ2-F1
#
_cell.length_a   1.000
_cell.length_b   1.000
_cell.length_c   1.000
_cell.angle_alpha   90.00
_cell.angle_beta   90.00
_cell.angle_gamma   90.00
#
_symmetry.space_group_name_H-M   'P 1'
#
loop_
_entity.id
_entity.type
_entity.pdbx_description
1 polymer ?
#
loop_
_entity_poly.entity_id
_entity_poly.type
_entity_poly.pdbx_seq_one_letter_code
_entity_poly.pdbx_strand_id
1 'polypeptide(L)' 'MAYHDFAADEAQSTSTFLLGSTPFVTSGAKAVRDSYEAGVGADYKLGAVTLGVNYDYIGKSGFDADVFSAKVRYDF' A
#
# COMPACT_ATOMS: atom_id res chain seq x y z
N MET A 1 4.09 -7.32 11.35
CA MET A 1 5.53 -7.19 11.04
C MET A 1 5.86 -5.72 10.85
N ALA A 2 7.06 -5.29 11.20
CA ALA A 2 7.53 -3.91 10.96
C ALA A 2 8.46 -3.91 9.75
N TYR A 3 8.26 -2.96 8.83
CA TYR A 3 9.01 -2.86 7.59
C TYR A 3 9.68 -1.49 7.50
N HIS A 4 10.88 -1.46 6.91
CA HIS A 4 11.66 -0.25 6.70
C HIS A 4 12.07 -0.15 5.22
N ASP A 5 11.58 0.88 4.54
CA ASP A 5 11.92 1.16 3.14
C ASP A 5 13.31 1.84 3.06
N PHE A 6 14.28 1.14 2.46
CA PHE A 6 15.65 1.66 2.28
C PHE A 6 15.71 2.76 1.22
N ALA A 7 14.93 2.63 0.14
CA ALA A 7 14.76 3.62 -0.91
C ALA A 7 13.35 4.25 -0.78
N ALA A 8 13.31 5.57 -0.69
CA ALA A 8 12.09 6.33 -0.47
C ALA A 8 12.14 7.54 -1.39
N ASP A 9 11.78 7.33 -2.66
CA ASP A 9 11.76 8.39 -3.67
C ASP A 9 10.57 9.32 -3.39
N GLU A 10 10.86 10.60 -3.15
CA GLU A 10 9.84 11.61 -3.02
C GLU A 10 9.32 11.99 -4.41
N ALA A 11 8.00 12.03 -4.58
CA ALA A 11 7.41 12.48 -5.84
C ALA A 11 7.81 13.94 -6.09
N GLN A 12 8.57 14.21 -7.14
CA GLN A 12 8.90 15.57 -7.58
C GLN A 12 8.18 15.86 -8.89
N SER A 13 7.49 17.00 -8.95
CA SER A 13 6.79 17.47 -10.14
C SER A 13 7.31 18.84 -10.55
N THR A 14 7.82 18.95 -11.78
CA THR A 14 8.23 20.22 -12.38
C THR A 14 7.05 20.82 -13.12
N SER A 15 6.60 22.00 -12.68
CA SER A 15 5.46 22.71 -13.26
C SER A 15 5.87 24.07 -13.81
N THR A 16 5.16 24.55 -14.83
CA THR A 16 5.31 25.91 -15.37
C THR A 16 3.92 26.52 -15.59
N PHE A 17 3.79 27.83 -15.40
CA PHE A 17 2.52 28.51 -15.66
C PHE A 17 2.22 28.54 -17.17
N LEU A 18 0.96 28.31 -17.55
CA LEU A 18 0.49 28.29 -18.94
C LEU A 18 0.82 29.58 -19.72
N LEU A 19 0.93 30.71 -19.03
CA LEU A 19 1.24 32.03 -19.60
C LEU A 19 2.75 32.30 -19.76
N GLY A 20 3.59 31.30 -19.49
CA GLY A 20 5.04 31.38 -19.60
C GLY A 20 5.68 31.89 -18.30
N SER A 21 6.33 30.99 -17.57
CA SER A 21 7.15 31.34 -16.41
C SER A 21 8.37 30.43 -16.31
N THR A 22 9.32 30.81 -15.47
CA THR A 22 10.38 29.91 -15.00
C THR A 22 9.73 28.64 -14.40
N PRO A 23 10.17 27.44 -14.81
CA PRO A 23 9.71 26.19 -14.20
C PRO A 23 10.06 26.16 -12.71
N PHE A 24 9.15 25.65 -11.89
CA PHE A 24 9.38 25.42 -10.46
C PHE A 24 9.17 23.95 -10.12
N VAL A 25 9.97 23.44 -9.19
CA VAL A 25 9.86 22.07 -8.69
C VAL A 25 8.98 22.07 -7.45
N THR A 26 7.99 21.20 -7.44
CA THR A 26 7.14 20.94 -6.29
C THR A 26 7.43 19.54 -5.79
N SER A 27 7.86 19.40 -4.54
CA SER A 27 8.02 18.09 -3.89
C SER A 27 6.70 17.68 -3.23
N GLY A 28 6.29 16.44 -3.43
CA GLY A 28 5.18 15.81 -2.74
C GLY A 28 5.49 15.53 -1.27
N ALA A 29 4.55 14.86 -0.58
CA ALA A 29 4.75 14.46 0.80
C ALA A 29 5.99 13.57 0.94
N LYS A 30 6.75 13.77 2.02
CA LYS A 30 7.92 12.95 2.33
C LYS A 30 7.50 11.49 2.43
N ALA A 31 8.19 10.62 1.70
CA ALA A 31 7.97 9.19 1.81
C ALA A 31 8.35 8.75 3.23
N VAL A 32 7.35 8.36 4.01
CA VAL A 32 7.59 7.77 5.33
C VAL A 32 8.31 6.45 5.13
N ARG A 33 9.25 6.12 6.01
CA ARG A 33 10.14 4.98 5.83
C ARG A 33 9.75 3.76 6.66
N ASP A 34 8.96 3.98 7.72
CA ASP A 34 8.55 2.93 8.64
C ASP A 34 7.07 2.63 8.46
N SER A 35 6.74 1.37 8.16
CA SER A 35 5.36 0.87 8.18
C SER A 35 5.22 -0.28 9.18
N TYR A 36 4.03 -0.37 9.77
CA TYR A 36 3.62 -1.48 10.61
C TYR A 36 2.46 -2.20 9.95
N GLU A 37 2.62 -3.50 9.74
CA GLU A 37 1.61 -4.32 9.10
C GLU A 37 1.12 -5.37 10.10
N ALA A 38 -0.19 -5.56 10.21
CA ALA A 38 -0.79 -6.61 11.01
C ALA A 38 -1.92 -7.25 10.22
N GLY A 39 -1.81 -8.56 9.98
CA GLY A 39 -2.79 -9.31 9.21
C GLY A 39 -3.30 -10.50 10.00
N VAL A 40 -4.61 -10.77 9.87
CA VAL A 40 -5.23 -12.00 10.35
C VAL A 40 -6.05 -12.62 9.24
N GLY A 41 -5.97 -13.94 9.12
CA GLY A 41 -6.65 -14.67 8.06
C GLY A 41 -7.05 -16.06 8.48
N ALA A 42 -8.08 -16.58 7.83
CA ALA A 42 -8.56 -17.93 8.00
C ALA A 42 -8.86 -18.54 6.63
N ASP A 43 -8.34 -19.74 6.40
CA ASP A 43 -8.70 -20.56 5.25
C ASP A 43 -9.55 -21.75 5.73
N TYR A 44 -10.63 -22.04 5.00
CA TYR A 44 -11.53 -23.16 5.22
C TYR A 44 -11.60 -24.03 3.97
N LYS A 45 -11.24 -25.30 4.13
CA LYS A 45 -11.22 -26.27 3.04
C LYS A 45 -12.50 -27.12 3.03
N LEU A 46 -13.20 -27.10 1.91
CA LEU A 46 -14.42 -27.83 1.58
C LEU A 46 -14.17 -28.72 0.36
N GLY A 47 -13.62 -29.92 0.57
CA GLY A 47 -13.32 -30.85 -0.52
C GLY A 47 -12.27 -30.29 -1.49
N ALA A 48 -12.68 -30.05 -2.75
CA ALA A 48 -11.85 -29.45 -3.81
C ALA A 48 -11.84 -27.90 -3.76
N VAL A 49 -12.65 -27.28 -2.90
CA VAL A 49 -12.73 -25.82 -2.75
C VAL A 49 -12.02 -25.39 -1.46
N THR A 50 -11.23 -24.33 -1.52
CA THR A 50 -10.69 -23.62 -0.36
C THR A 50 -11.20 -22.19 -0.37
N LEU A 51 -11.86 -21.77 0.71
CA LEU A 51 -12.32 -20.41 0.94
C LEU A 51 -11.38 -19.75 1.94
N GLY A 52 -10.75 -18.64 1.57
CA GLY A 52 -9.90 -17.85 2.43
C GLY A 52 -10.49 -16.46 2.66
N VAL A 53 -10.39 -15.96 3.88
CA VAL A 53 -10.67 -14.55 4.21
C VAL A 53 -9.46 -14.00 4.94
N ASN A 54 -9.04 -12.78 4.61
CA ASN A 54 -7.97 -12.09 5.30
C ASN A 54 -8.35 -10.63 5.54
N TYR A 55 -7.84 -10.12 6.64
CA TYR A 55 -7.89 -8.71 7.01
C TYR A 55 -6.47 -8.25 7.32
N ASP A 56 -5.99 -7.29 6.56
CA ASP A 56 -4.65 -6.74 6.68
C ASP A 56 -4.75 -5.24 7.02
N TYR A 57 -4.07 -4.83 8.08
CA TYR A 57 -3.91 -3.44 8.48
C TYR A 57 -2.49 -2.99 8.18
N ILE A 58 -2.33 -1.85 7.52
CA ILE A 58 -1.05 -1.21 7.25
C ILE A 58 -1.11 0.20 7.83
N GLY A 59 -0.35 0.44 8.90
CA GLY A 59 -0.17 1.74 9.52
C GLY A 59 1.18 2.34 9.20
N LYS A 60 1.20 3.57 8.69
CA LYS A 60 2.39 4.34 8.34
C LYS A 60 2.16 5.79 8.79
N SER A 61 3.21 6.51 9.20
CA SER A 61 3.05 7.93 9.60
C SER A 61 2.48 8.74 8.43
N GLY A 62 1.21 9.19 8.54
CA GLY A 62 0.49 9.90 7.48
C GLY A 62 -0.26 9.03 6.46
N PHE A 63 -0.31 7.70 6.64
CA PHE A 63 -1.12 6.80 5.80
C PHE A 63 -1.55 5.55 6.59
N ASP A 64 -2.85 5.35 6.74
CA ASP A 64 -3.45 4.15 7.30
C ASP A 64 -4.31 3.48 6.22
N ALA A 65 -4.14 2.16 6.04
CA ALA A 65 -4.96 1.39 5.12
C ALA A 65 -5.45 0.08 5.76
N ASP A 66 -6.76 -0.13 5.65
CA ASP A 66 -7.43 -1.37 6.00
C ASP A 66 -7.79 -2.11 4.71
N VAL A 67 -7.29 -3.33 4.57
CA VAL A 67 -7.52 -4.18 3.39
C VAL A 67 -8.24 -5.44 3.82
N PHE A 68 -9.45 -5.61 3.30
CA PHE A 68 -10.20 -6.86 3.43
C PHE A 68 -10.13 -7.65 2.12
N SER A 69 -9.71 -8.91 2.18
CA SER A 69 -9.59 -9.78 1.02
C SER A 69 -10.33 -11.11 1.22
N ALA A 70 -10.94 -11.60 0.15
CA ALA A 70 -11.56 -12.92 0.08
C ALA A 70 -10.97 -13.70 -1.10
N LYS A 71 -10.67 -14.97 -0.88
CA LYS A 71 -10.01 -15.87 -1.82
C LYS A 71 -10.84 -17.13 -1.98
N VAL A 72 -11.06 -17.57 -3.22
CA VAL A 72 -11.65 -18.87 -3.52
C VAL A 72 -10.68 -19.62 -4.42
N ARG A 73 -10.28 -20.81 -4.00
CA ARG A 73 -9.39 -21.69 -4.77
C ARG A 73 -10.10 -23.01 -5.03
N TYR A 74 -10.15 -23.43 -6.28
CA TYR A 74 -10.62 -24.76 -6.67
C TYR A 74 -9.42 -25.58 -7.15
N ASP A 75 -9.14 -26.70 -6.49
CA ASP A 75 -8.10 -27.64 -6.89
C ASP A 75 -8.71 -28.68 -7.84
N PHE A 76 -8.34 -28.63 -9.12
CA PHE A 76 -8.80 -29.50 -10.21
C PHE A 76 -7.89 -30.71 -10.42
#